data_AF-A0A2S5TCY4-F1
#
_entry.id   AF-A0A2S5TCY4-F1
#
_cell.length_a   1.000
_cell.length_b   1.000
_cell.length_c   1.000
_cell.angle_alpha   90.00
_cell.angle_beta   90.00
_cell.angle_gamma   90.00
#
_symmetry.space_group_name_H-M   'P 1'
#
loop_
_entity.id
_entity.type
_entity.pdbx_description
1 polymer ?
#
loop_
_entity_poly.entity_id
_entity_poly.type
_entity_poly.pdbx_seq_one_letter_code
_entity_poly.pdbx_strand_id
1 'polypeptide(L)'
;MKVKAMARPGLVLDLMDQLREASEERGRWASEKEKLHAGTSLPKAQPADDLLVVAAMSCAMTVFRDLQAAQAWLTRECQALGFVRPLDLLAECDGFSRALAELVRLQKNIDT
;
A
#
# COMPACT_ATOMS: atom_id res chain seq x y z
N MET A 1 2.68 -29.53 16.06
CA MET A 1 1.71 -29.49 14.94
C MET A 1 2.34 -28.65 13.82
N LYS A 2 2.48 -29.17 12.59
CA LYS A 2 2.97 -28.37 11.45
C LYS A 2 1.75 -27.73 10.77
N VAL A 3 1.54 -26.44 10.97
CA VAL A 3 0.53 -25.70 10.20
C VAL A 3 1.12 -25.47 8.82
N LYS A 4 0.60 -26.16 7.79
CA LYS A 4 0.86 -25.81 6.39
C LYS A 4 0.14 -24.51 6.11
N ALA A 5 0.87 -23.41 5.96
CA ALA A 5 0.32 -22.20 5.37
C ALA A 5 0.01 -22.49 3.91
N MET A 6 -1.27 -22.71 3.58
CA MET A 6 -1.74 -22.66 2.20
C MET A 6 -2.02 -21.20 1.89
N ALA A 7 -1.14 -20.56 1.12
CA ALA A 7 -1.46 -19.27 0.50
C ALA A 7 -2.67 -19.51 -0.40
N ARG A 8 -3.86 -19.09 0.03
CA ARG A 8 -5.09 -19.15 -0.78
C ARG A 8 -4.99 -18.03 -1.81
N PRO A 9 -4.80 -18.32 -3.11
CA PRO A 9 -4.61 -17.26 -4.10
C PRO A 9 -5.79 -16.28 -4.17
N GLY A 10 -7.01 -16.74 -3.84
CA GLY A 10 -8.20 -15.89 -3.73
C GLY A 10 -8.11 -14.83 -2.63
N LEU A 11 -7.42 -15.10 -1.52
CA LEU A 11 -7.28 -14.13 -0.41
C LEU A 11 -6.48 -12.89 -0.82
N VAL A 12 -5.53 -13.05 -1.75
CA VAL A 12 -4.76 -11.93 -2.29
C VAL A 12 -5.65 -11.08 -3.19
N LEU A 13 -6.48 -11.70 -4.03
CA LEU A 13 -7.39 -11.01 -4.93
C LEU A 13 -8.53 -10.30 -4.17
N ASP A 14 -9.14 -10.97 -3.19
CA ASP A 14 -10.16 -10.36 -2.30
C ASP A 14 -9.58 -9.15 -1.53
N LEU A 15 -8.30 -9.23 -1.15
CA LEU A 15 -7.59 -8.13 -0.50
C LEU A 15 -7.22 -7.01 -1.49
N MET A 16 -6.94 -7.33 -2.76
CA MET A 16 -6.79 -6.33 -3.81
C MET A 16 -8.09 -5.56 -3.99
N ASP A 17 -9.24 -6.24 -3.99
CA ASP A 17 -10.54 -5.56 -4.08
C ASP A 17 -10.79 -4.65 -2.87
N GLN A 18 -10.47 -5.09 -1.65
CA GLN A 18 -10.60 -4.26 -0.44
C GLN A 18 -9.66 -3.04 -0.45
N LEU A 19 -8.42 -3.20 -0.90
CA LEU A 19 -7.45 -2.11 -1.00
C LEU A 19 -7.77 -1.16 -2.16
N ARG A 20 -8.28 -1.69 -3.28
CA ARG A 20 -8.79 -0.91 -4.40
C ARG A 20 -10.00 -0.10 -3.99
N GLU A 21 -10.96 -0.68 -3.27
CA GLU A 21 -12.11 0.05 -2.72
C GLU A 21 -11.67 1.18 -1.78
N ALA A 22 -10.73 0.91 -0.86
CA ALA A 22 -10.16 1.91 0.02
C ALA A 22 -9.38 3.02 -0.73
N SER A 23 -8.72 2.68 -1.84
CA SER A 23 -8.01 3.62 -2.71
C SER A 23 -8.97 4.45 -3.58
N GLU A 24 -9.99 3.84 -4.17
CA GLU A 24 -11.01 4.50 -5.00
C GLU A 24 -11.91 5.43 -4.17
N GLU A 25 -12.20 5.06 -2.92
CA GLU A 25 -12.83 5.96 -1.97
C GLU A 25 -11.93 7.18 -1.75
N ARG A 26 -10.63 7.00 -1.48
CA ARG A 26 -9.69 8.13 -1.34
C ARG A 26 -9.56 8.98 -2.61
N GLY A 27 -9.53 8.37 -3.80
CA GLY A 27 -9.49 9.07 -5.08
C GLY A 27 -10.75 9.89 -5.34
N ARG A 28 -11.92 9.45 -4.86
CA ARG A 28 -13.16 10.23 -4.89
C ARG A 28 -13.07 11.47 -4.01
N TRP A 29 -12.44 11.39 -2.83
CA TRP A 29 -12.27 12.52 -1.91
C TRP A 29 -11.16 13.49 -2.36
N ALA A 30 -10.10 12.99 -2.99
CA ALA A 30 -9.08 13.82 -3.64
C ALA A 30 -9.65 14.57 -4.86
N SER A 31 -10.49 13.91 -5.66
CA SER A 31 -11.18 14.49 -6.80
C SER A 31 -12.22 15.55 -6.40
N GLU A 32 -12.85 15.43 -5.22
CA GLU A 32 -13.71 16.50 -4.68
C GLU A 32 -12.92 17.74 -4.22
N LYS A 33 -11.69 17.57 -3.73
CA LYS A 33 -10.77 18.70 -3.48
C LYS A 33 -10.25 19.33 -4.78
N GLU A 34 -10.03 18.55 -5.83
CA GLU A 34 -9.65 19.06 -7.16
C GLU A 34 -10.77 19.82 -7.86
N LYS A 35 -12.05 19.49 -7.61
CA LYS A 35 -13.19 20.23 -8.18
C LYS A 35 -13.29 21.69 -7.71
N LEU A 36 -12.54 22.09 -6.69
CA LEU A 36 -12.41 23.48 -6.26
C LEU A 36 -11.33 24.28 -7.04
N HIS A 37 -10.50 23.62 -7.84
CA HIS A 37 -9.50 24.25 -8.70
C HIS A 37 -9.66 23.80 -10.15
N ALA A 38 -10.43 24.57 -10.90
CA ALA A 38 -10.76 24.30 -12.30
C ALA A 38 -9.51 24.16 -13.20
N GLY A 39 -9.58 23.19 -14.12
CA GLY A 39 -9.01 23.33 -15.46
C GLY A 39 -7.72 22.57 -15.77
N THR A 40 -7.75 21.23 -15.71
CA THR A 40 -7.21 20.28 -16.72
C THR A 40 -7.33 18.88 -16.13
N SER A 41 -8.46 18.22 -16.39
CA SER A 41 -8.68 16.83 -15.97
C SER A 41 -7.80 15.89 -16.81
N LEU A 42 -6.67 15.46 -16.24
CA LEU A 42 -5.93 14.29 -16.72
C LEU A 42 -6.80 13.03 -16.52
N PRO A 43 -6.84 12.10 -17.49
CA PRO A 43 -7.60 10.86 -17.35
C PRO A 43 -7.09 10.07 -16.13
N LYS A 44 -8.03 9.55 -15.33
CA LYS A 44 -7.80 8.67 -14.17
C LYS A 44 -6.75 7.60 -14.52
N ALA A 45 -5.53 7.74 -13.99
CA ALA A 45 -4.53 6.70 -14.03
C ALA A 45 -4.92 5.61 -13.03
N GLN A 46 -5.67 4.59 -13.46
CA GLN A 46 -6.15 3.51 -12.59
C GLN A 46 -5.28 2.23 -12.56
N PRO A 47 -4.49 1.83 -13.58
CA PRO A 47 -3.76 0.56 -13.50
C PRO A 47 -2.34 0.65 -12.89
N ALA A 48 -1.67 1.81 -12.94
CA ALA A 48 -0.33 1.95 -12.38
C ALA A 48 -0.34 1.98 -10.84
N ASP A 49 -1.35 2.62 -10.26
CA ASP A 49 -1.53 2.72 -8.81
C ASP A 49 -1.81 1.35 -8.18
N ASP A 50 -2.65 0.52 -8.83
CA ASP A 50 -2.95 -0.84 -8.38
C ASP A 50 -1.69 -1.74 -8.36
N LEU A 51 -0.80 -1.60 -9.35
CA LEU A 51 0.45 -2.37 -9.40
C LEU A 51 1.42 -1.99 -8.28
N LEU A 52 1.50 -0.71 -7.92
CA LEU A 52 2.35 -0.25 -6.82
C LEU A 52 1.81 -0.73 -5.48
N VAL A 53 0.50 -0.75 -5.28
CA VAL A 53 -0.15 -1.31 -4.08
C VAL A 53 0.16 -2.80 -3.94
N VAL A 54 0.03 -3.56 -5.04
CA VAL A 54 0.36 -5.00 -5.07
C VAL A 54 1.84 -5.24 -4.72
N ALA A 55 2.73 -4.47 -5.32
CA ALA A 55 4.16 -4.58 -5.08
C ALA A 55 4.50 -4.24 -3.61
N ALA A 56 3.93 -3.17 -3.07
CA ALA A 56 4.16 -2.75 -1.70
C ALA A 56 3.63 -3.79 -0.69
N MET A 57 2.44 -4.35 -0.94
CA MET A 57 1.88 -5.44 -0.15
C MET A 57 2.76 -6.70 -0.22
N SER A 58 3.26 -7.06 -1.39
CA SER A 58 4.14 -8.22 -1.57
C SER A 58 5.45 -8.07 -0.80
N CYS A 59 6.03 -6.87 -0.81
CA CYS A 59 7.21 -6.54 -0.02
C CYS A 59 6.91 -6.58 1.49
N ALA A 60 5.81 -5.97 1.94
CA ALA A 60 5.42 -5.98 3.35
C ALA A 60 5.16 -7.42 3.85
N MET A 61 4.50 -8.25 3.05
CA MET A 61 4.29 -9.68 3.34
C MET A 61 5.59 -10.46 3.48
N THR A 62 6.62 -10.11 2.70
CA THR A 62 7.94 -10.75 2.81
C THR A 62 8.58 -10.44 4.16
N VAL A 63 8.40 -9.22 4.66
CA VAL A 63 8.98 -8.76 5.93
C VAL A 63 8.21 -9.30 7.14
N PHE A 64 6.90 -9.09 7.16
CA PHE A 64 6.08 -9.43 8.33
C PHE A 64 5.64 -10.89 8.38
N ARG A 65 5.60 -11.58 7.22
CA ARG A 65 5.10 -12.96 7.06
C ARG A 65 3.69 -13.20 7.60
N ASP A 66 2.95 -12.13 7.82
CA ASP A 66 1.59 -12.10 8.31
C ASP A 66 0.79 -11.04 7.56
N LEU A 67 -0.39 -11.44 7.07
CA LEU A 67 -1.23 -10.60 6.23
C LEU A 67 -1.79 -9.39 6.96
N GLN A 68 -2.21 -9.58 8.20
CA GLN A 68 -2.80 -8.51 8.99
C GLN A 68 -1.73 -7.49 9.39
N ALA A 69 -0.52 -7.93 9.72
CA ALA A 69 0.61 -7.07 10.02
C ALA A 69 1.07 -6.26 8.78
N ALA A 70 1.16 -6.90 7.62
CA ALA A 70 1.51 -6.22 6.37
C ALA A 70 0.47 -5.16 5.99
N GLN A 71 -0.82 -5.50 6.07
CA GLN A 71 -1.91 -4.56 5.83
C GLN A 71 -1.93 -3.42 6.85
N ALA A 72 -1.74 -3.74 8.14
CA ALA A 72 -1.69 -2.73 9.19
C ALA A 72 -0.52 -1.76 8.98
N TRP A 73 0.64 -2.25 8.55
CA TRP A 73 1.78 -1.39 8.25
C TRP A 73 1.48 -0.44 7.09
N LEU A 74 0.88 -0.93 5.98
CA LEU A 74 0.52 -0.09 4.83
C LEU A 74 -0.51 1.00 5.15
N THR A 75 -1.43 0.71 6.08
CA THR A 75 -2.61 1.55 6.36
C THR A 75 -2.46 2.43 7.61
N ARG A 76 -1.39 2.26 8.39
CA ARG A 76 -1.11 3.08 9.59
C ARG A 76 0.02 4.06 9.32
N GLU A 77 0.00 5.17 10.04
CA GLU A 77 1.06 6.17 9.97
C GLU A 77 2.39 5.57 10.43
N CYS A 78 3.44 5.81 9.65
CA CYS A 78 4.77 5.36 9.97
C CYS A 78 5.66 6.55 10.34
N GLN A 79 6.18 6.57 11.57
CA GLN A 79 7.05 7.65 12.05
C GLN A 79 8.30 7.82 11.17
N ALA A 80 8.91 6.72 10.73
CA ALA A 80 10.09 6.75 9.86
C ALA A 80 9.81 7.35 8.47
N LEU A 81 8.53 7.40 8.08
CA LEU A 81 8.06 8.01 6.84
C LEU A 81 7.45 9.40 7.07
N GLY A 82 7.69 10.01 8.25
CA GLY A 82 7.18 11.34 8.59
C GLY A 82 5.71 11.35 9.01
N PHE A 83 5.25 10.28 9.69
CA PHE A 83 3.85 10.09 10.09
C PHE A 83 2.88 9.99 8.91
N VAL A 84 3.38 9.56 7.74
CA VAL A 84 2.55 9.28 6.56
C VAL A 84 2.28 7.78 6.50
N ARG A 85 1.09 7.40 6.02
CA ARG A 85 0.77 5.99 5.73
C ARG A 85 1.54 5.55 4.48
N PRO A 86 2.23 4.39 4.48
CA PRO A 86 2.94 3.92 3.30
C PRO A 86 2.06 3.85 2.04
N LEU A 87 0.78 3.49 2.19
CA LEU A 87 -0.19 3.48 1.09
C LEU A 87 -0.38 4.86 0.45
N ASP A 88 -0.33 5.92 1.24
CA ASP A 88 -0.53 7.30 0.75
C ASP A 88 0.67 7.77 -0.06
N LEU A 89 1.87 7.33 0.31
CA LEU A 89 3.10 7.65 -0.42
C LEU A 89 3.14 7.01 -1.81
N LEU A 90 2.39 5.92 -2.07
CA LEU A 90 2.47 5.24 -3.37
C LEU A 90 1.99 6.12 -4.55
N ALA A 91 1.25 7.18 -4.28
CA ALA A 91 0.86 8.17 -5.28
C ALA A 91 1.97 9.19 -5.62
N GLU A 92 3.05 9.24 -4.83
CA GLU A 92 4.22 10.10 -5.04
C GLU A 92 5.26 9.40 -5.94
N CYS A 93 5.95 10.16 -6.80
CA CYS A 93 6.93 9.62 -7.76
C CYS A 93 8.07 8.81 -7.12
N ASP A 94 8.43 9.09 -5.86
CA ASP A 94 9.48 8.41 -5.10
C ASP A 94 8.93 7.62 -3.89
N GLY A 95 7.62 7.65 -3.65
CA GLY A 95 7.05 7.15 -2.42
C GLY A 95 7.08 5.62 -2.29
N PHE A 96 7.01 4.89 -3.42
CA PHE A 96 7.26 3.45 -3.43
C PHE A 96 8.69 3.12 -2.96
N SER A 97 9.70 3.84 -3.44
CA SER A 97 11.09 3.64 -3.04
C SER A 97 11.31 3.97 -1.57
N ARG A 98 10.66 5.02 -1.04
CA ARG A 98 10.70 5.38 0.38
C ARG A 98 10.06 4.30 1.27
N ALA A 99 8.88 3.82 0.89
CA ALA A 99 8.20 2.72 1.59
C ALA A 99 9.04 1.43 1.57
N LEU A 100 9.68 1.11 0.45
CA LEU A 100 10.55 -0.05 0.33
C LEU A 100 11.81 0.07 1.19
N ALA A 101 12.45 1.24 1.22
CA ALA A 101 13.62 1.47 2.06
C ALA A 101 13.30 1.25 3.55
N GLU A 102 12.12 1.66 3.99
CA GLU A 102 11.66 1.43 5.36
C GLU A 102 11.39 -0.06 5.64
N LEU A 103 10.78 -0.79 4.71
CA LEU A 103 10.60 -2.25 4.85
C LEU A 103 11.94 -2.98 4.97
N VAL A 104 12.94 -2.60 4.16
CA VAL A 104 14.30 -3.16 4.26
C VAL A 104 14.93 -2.85 5.62
N ARG A 105 14.72 -1.65 6.15
CA ARG A 105 15.18 -1.27 7.49
C ARG A 105 14.53 -2.13 8.58
N LEU A 106 13.22 -2.35 8.49
CA LEU A 106 12.47 -3.20 9.43
C LEU A 106 12.92 -4.66 9.37
N GLN A 107 13.12 -5.22 8.18
CA GLN A 107 13.62 -6.60 8.02
C GLN A 107 14.95 -6.80 8.75
N LYS A 108 15.89 -5.87 8.60
CA LYS A 108 17.19 -5.94 9.29
C LYS A 108 17.02 -5.99 10.81
N ASN A 109 16.06 -5.25 11.36
CA ASN A 109 15.79 -5.24 12.80
C ASN A 109 15.10 -6.52 13.31
N ILE A 110 14.42 -7.29 12.44
CA ILE A 110 13.79 -8.56 12.79
C ILE A 110 14.78 -9.72 12.74
N ASP A 111 15.74 -9.68 11.80
CA ASP A 111 16.76 -10.71 11.64
C ASP A 111 17.92 -10.60 12.66
N THR A 112 18.00 -9.50 13.41
CA THR A 112 19.02 -9.28 14.46
C THR A 112 18.50 -9.71 15.83
#